data_AF-A0A4Q4TRS7-F1
#
_entry.id   AF-A0A4Q4TRS7-F1
#
_cell.length_a   1.000
_cell.length_b   1.000
_cell.length_c   1.000
_cell.angle_alpha   90.00
_cell.angle_beta   90.00
_cell.angle_gamma   90.00
#
_symmetry.space_group_name_H-M   'P 1'
#
loop_
_entity.id
_entity.type
_entity.pdbx_description
1 polymer ?
#
loop_
_entity_poly.entity_id
_entity_poly.type
_entity_poly.pdbx_seq_one_letter_code
_entity_poly.pdbx_strand_id
1 'polypeptide(L)'
;MGGVSRLLDMRFSQQRQSPAKQAQQGRPSSLAGGRPQLGPCIVCVDIPDPDNFLMVLRVLRDHHGHHVDIVLSPRPVSFAAIPYGAAFLEMSRRKENPVPVPILLGRVTPEKQSEILAHPNVKVSEKAWFYVDEDLTNAEVEEDTKIYLEVSRFRLITFLDEHGISRGQYSLYTEANLESAKTIVPGMHHSFHKPDFAFDFKDMFFYDSEKGAEEKAAEIAGLTGSDTQRFEAMCKAAINASDIPQTPDGTEAAAIRSSTLFEAAVTKEKDDPNDFMLSQKRREDTRLLCKVYTQLKAKKCPKLTYGSIETLIEKYRGRNIKPLLYLGGPFTEALKIVKALEGPRIGPIIAMAGATHGNSNIFANQFNILIDTVSAEEILWMAQAKQIDLTLLPTECVKGTAYTLSWADFERKVAPWSPHTSNLYHQWAPPNSPVNLFDLLAAMSVTTELYKGMQCYVTYEVSKSQFVFKKGAVAASSGPGLKMFWNEPSITEVRDREGKVKEEVSFAEDAHMKSMMGDYFREIEWTLRKQCS
;
A
#
# COMPACT_ATOMS: atom_id res chain seq x y z
N MET A 1 49.06 -32.13 -58.83
CA MET A 1 48.83 -33.33 -58.01
C MET A 1 49.34 -33.06 -56.60
N GLY A 2 48.49 -33.27 -55.60
CA GLY A 2 48.84 -33.60 -54.21
C GLY A 2 49.75 -32.68 -53.39
N GLY A 3 49.17 -31.98 -52.41
CA GLY A 3 49.49 -32.31 -51.02
C GLY A 3 50.08 -31.23 -50.10
N VAL A 4 49.21 -30.71 -49.22
CA VAL A 4 49.36 -30.57 -47.76
C VAL A 4 50.30 -29.49 -47.15
N SER A 5 49.63 -28.56 -46.44
CA SER A 5 49.91 -27.96 -45.11
C SER A 5 51.14 -27.08 -44.91
N ARG A 6 50.88 -25.80 -44.58
CA ARG A 6 51.72 -25.02 -43.66
C ARG A 6 50.86 -24.27 -42.65
N LEU A 7 51.09 -24.61 -41.39
CA LEU A 7 50.76 -23.83 -40.20
C LEU A 7 51.25 -22.39 -40.35
N LEU A 8 50.40 -21.42 -39.97
CA LEU A 8 50.84 -20.08 -39.61
C LEU A 8 50.20 -19.65 -38.29
N ASP A 9 51.11 -19.40 -37.37
CA ASP A 9 51.03 -18.74 -36.07
C ASP A 9 50.17 -17.46 -36.12
N MET A 10 49.14 -17.36 -35.28
CA MET A 10 48.52 -16.08 -34.92
C MET A 10 48.43 -15.96 -33.40
N ARG A 11 49.40 -15.24 -32.84
CA ARG A 11 49.42 -14.77 -31.45
C ARG A 11 48.25 -13.82 -31.22
N PHE A 12 47.29 -14.24 -30.40
CA PHE A 12 46.26 -13.37 -29.85
C PHE A 12 46.87 -12.42 -28.82
N SER A 13 46.88 -11.12 -29.15
CA SER A 13 47.11 -10.05 -28.18
C SER A 13 45.87 -9.92 -27.29
N GLN A 14 45.93 -10.48 -26.08
CA GLN A 14 44.96 -10.18 -25.02
C GLN A 14 45.23 -8.77 -24.50
N GLN A 15 44.50 -7.78 -25.02
CA GLN A 15 44.32 -6.52 -24.31
C GLN A 15 43.51 -6.79 -23.03
N ARG A 16 44.22 -6.86 -21.90
CA ARG A 16 43.64 -6.73 -20.55
C ARG A 16 42.93 -5.37 -20.48
N GLN A 17 41.61 -5.37 -20.65
CA GLN A 17 40.79 -4.25 -20.21
C GLN A 17 40.84 -4.19 -18.68
N SER A 18 41.10 -3.00 -18.15
CA SER A 18 41.21 -2.75 -16.72
C SER A 18 39.85 -2.93 -16.01
N PRO A 19 39.82 -3.49 -14.79
CA PRO A 19 38.59 -3.72 -14.02
C PRO A 19 37.75 -2.46 -13.74
N ALA A 20 38.34 -1.27 -13.88
CA ALA A 20 37.71 0.00 -13.55
C ALA A 20 36.62 0.46 -14.54
N LYS A 21 36.53 -0.12 -15.76
CA LYS A 21 35.50 0.24 -16.75
C LYS A 21 34.24 -0.64 -16.73
N GLN A 22 34.22 -1.75 -16.00
CA GLN A 22 33.00 -2.56 -15.82
C GLN A 22 32.05 -2.02 -14.74
N ALA A 23 32.51 -1.09 -13.90
CA ALA A 23 31.70 -0.49 -12.84
C ALA A 23 30.65 0.53 -13.34
N GLN A 24 30.68 0.93 -14.63
CA GLN A 24 29.76 1.94 -15.19
C GLN A 24 28.62 1.38 -16.05
N GLN A 25 28.46 0.05 -16.15
CA GLN A 25 27.30 -0.59 -16.80
C GLN A 25 26.75 -1.74 -15.94
N GLY A 26 26.65 -1.51 -14.63
CA GLY A 26 25.99 -2.46 -13.73
C GLY A 26 24.56 -2.71 -14.20
N ARG A 27 24.23 -3.95 -14.54
CA ARG A 27 22.83 -4.35 -14.73
C ARG A 27 22.13 -4.26 -13.36
N PRO A 28 20.87 -3.79 -13.30
CA PRO A 28 20.05 -3.83 -12.09
C PRO A 28 20.15 -5.19 -11.41
N SER A 29 20.56 -5.20 -10.14
CA SER A 29 20.61 -6.40 -9.31
C SER A 29 19.34 -6.48 -8.48
N SER A 30 18.74 -7.67 -8.47
CA SER A 30 17.61 -8.03 -7.61
C SER A 30 18.02 -8.52 -6.22
N LEU A 31 19.32 -8.51 -5.92
CA LEU A 31 19.87 -9.05 -4.67
C LEU A 31 19.87 -7.96 -3.60
N ALA A 32 19.49 -8.34 -2.37
CA ALA A 32 19.53 -7.44 -1.22
C ALA A 32 20.95 -6.93 -0.92
N GLY A 33 21.02 -5.74 -0.31
CA GLY A 33 22.29 -5.11 0.09
C GLY A 33 23.06 -4.42 -1.04
N GLY A 34 22.45 -4.20 -2.20
CA GLY A 34 23.07 -3.46 -3.29
C GLY A 34 23.07 -1.95 -3.04
N ARG A 35 24.04 -1.21 -3.60
CA ARG A 35 23.85 0.24 -3.76
C ARG A 35 22.64 0.48 -4.68
N PRO A 36 21.80 1.50 -4.43
CA PRO A 36 20.76 1.88 -5.36
C PRO A 36 21.38 2.05 -6.75
N GLN A 37 20.88 1.27 -7.71
CA GLN A 37 21.39 1.39 -9.07
C GLN A 37 20.73 2.59 -9.72
N LEU A 38 21.57 3.54 -10.11
CA LEU A 38 21.20 4.73 -10.87
C LEU A 38 20.54 4.31 -12.18
N GLY A 39 19.23 4.51 -12.30
CA GLY A 39 18.47 4.10 -13.47
C GLY A 39 17.00 4.49 -13.37
N PRO A 40 16.24 4.36 -14.47
CA PRO A 40 14.81 4.66 -14.46
C PRO A 40 14.07 3.72 -13.52
N CYS A 41 13.12 4.28 -12.78
CA CYS A 41 12.42 3.59 -11.70
C CYS A 41 10.92 3.84 -11.84
N ILE A 42 10.15 2.77 -11.66
CA ILE A 42 8.69 2.81 -11.57
C ILE A 42 8.27 2.31 -10.18
N VAL A 43 7.41 3.04 -9.50
CA VAL A 43 6.82 2.63 -8.21
C VAL A 43 5.32 2.49 -8.38
N CYS A 44 4.77 1.30 -8.20
CA CYS A 44 3.32 1.07 -8.19
C CYS A 44 2.85 0.96 -6.75
N VAL A 45 1.89 1.79 -6.36
CA VAL A 45 1.37 1.87 -4.99
C VAL A 45 -0.15 1.83 -4.97
N ASP A 46 -0.69 1.02 -4.05
CA ASP A 46 -2.06 1.16 -3.56
C ASP A 46 -2.15 2.46 -2.76
N ILE A 47 -3.23 3.20 -2.97
CA ILE A 47 -3.49 4.44 -2.27
C ILE A 47 -4.80 4.37 -1.51
N PRO A 48 -4.83 4.89 -0.28
CA PRO A 48 -3.90 5.85 0.33
C PRO A 48 -3.08 5.25 1.49
N ASP A 49 -2.58 4.01 1.36
CA ASP A 49 -1.83 3.38 2.46
C ASP A 49 -0.62 4.26 2.86
N PRO A 50 -0.52 4.71 4.13
CA PRO A 50 0.62 5.49 4.60
C PRO A 50 1.97 4.82 4.37
N ASP A 51 2.02 3.49 4.39
CA ASP A 51 3.23 2.73 4.16
C ASP A 51 3.71 2.84 2.71
N ASN A 52 2.75 2.88 1.77
CA ASN A 52 3.02 3.15 0.36
C ASN A 52 3.57 4.57 0.14
N PHE A 53 3.18 5.56 0.95
CA PHE A 53 3.78 6.90 0.90
C PHE A 53 5.24 6.87 1.36
N LEU A 54 5.54 6.12 2.43
CA LEU A 54 6.90 5.93 2.91
C LEU A 54 7.77 5.19 1.90
N MET A 55 7.23 4.19 1.21
CA MET A 55 7.89 3.50 0.11
C MET A 55 8.26 4.46 -1.03
N VAL A 56 7.31 5.31 -1.47
CA VAL A 56 7.58 6.32 -2.51
C VAL A 56 8.68 7.28 -2.07
N LEU A 57 8.62 7.78 -0.83
CA LEU A 57 9.66 8.66 -0.28
C LEU A 57 11.03 7.97 -0.22
N ARG A 58 11.07 6.71 0.20
CA ARG A 58 12.30 5.90 0.22
C ARG A 58 12.91 5.79 -1.16
N VAL A 59 12.10 5.41 -2.16
CA VAL A 59 12.58 5.25 -3.54
C VAL A 59 13.10 6.57 -4.10
N LEU A 60 12.40 7.69 -3.87
CA LEU A 60 12.86 9.00 -4.32
C LEU A 60 14.22 9.40 -3.74
N ARG A 61 14.48 9.04 -2.48
CA ARG A 61 15.76 9.31 -1.83
C ARG A 61 16.86 8.37 -2.31
N ASP A 62 16.55 7.08 -2.45
CA ASP A 62 17.49 6.07 -2.94
C ASP A 62 17.92 6.36 -4.39
N HIS A 63 17.01 6.92 -5.19
CA HIS A 63 17.23 7.27 -6.60
C HIS A 63 17.44 8.78 -6.81
N HIS A 64 17.99 9.48 -5.81
CA HIS A 64 18.27 10.90 -5.91
C HIS A 64 19.10 11.25 -7.16
N GLY A 65 18.63 12.23 -7.93
CA GLY A 65 19.22 12.62 -9.21
C GLY A 65 18.63 11.90 -10.43
N HIS A 66 17.71 10.97 -10.23
CA HIS A 66 16.90 10.35 -11.28
C HIS A 66 15.43 10.75 -11.15
N HIS A 67 14.72 10.63 -12.26
CA HIS A 67 13.28 10.84 -12.28
C HIS A 67 12.57 9.51 -11.97
N VAL A 68 11.66 9.54 -10.99
CA VAL A 68 10.87 8.37 -10.57
C VAL A 68 9.45 8.48 -11.11
N ASP A 69 8.99 7.46 -11.81
CA ASP A 69 7.61 7.38 -12.28
C ASP A 69 6.76 6.65 -11.23
N ILE A 70 5.75 7.31 -10.68
CA ILE A 70 4.90 6.72 -9.65
C ILE A 70 3.53 6.41 -10.26
N VAL A 71 3.08 5.17 -10.13
CA VAL A 71 1.79 4.68 -10.60
C VAL A 71 0.89 4.50 -9.39
N LEU A 72 -0.23 5.22 -9.38
CA LEU A 72 -1.25 5.12 -8.36
C LEU A 72 -2.29 4.07 -8.80
N SER A 73 -2.31 2.95 -8.09
CA SER A 73 -3.25 1.86 -8.30
C SER A 73 -4.62 2.22 -7.69
N PRO A 74 -5.71 2.21 -8.47
CA PRO A 74 -7.05 2.38 -7.95
C PRO A 74 -7.46 1.27 -6.99
N ARG A 75 -8.18 1.67 -5.95
CA ARG A 75 -8.99 0.78 -5.12
C ARG A 75 -10.47 1.09 -5.37
N PRO A 76 -11.31 0.12 -5.78
CA PRO A 76 -12.75 0.32 -5.82
C PRO A 76 -13.27 0.80 -4.45
N VAL A 77 -13.94 1.96 -4.44
CA VAL A 77 -14.48 2.57 -3.21
C VAL A 77 -15.92 3.00 -3.46
N SER A 78 -16.80 2.69 -2.50
CA SER A 78 -18.14 3.27 -2.45
C SER A 78 -18.21 4.30 -1.34
N PHE A 79 -18.58 5.53 -1.67
CA PHE A 79 -18.83 6.56 -0.65
C PHE A 79 -20.18 6.41 0.04
N ALA A 80 -21.06 5.54 -0.47
CA ALA A 80 -22.33 5.20 0.20
C ALA A 80 -22.13 4.21 1.36
N ALA A 81 -20.98 3.53 1.40
CA ALA A 81 -20.62 2.56 2.42
C ALA A 81 -20.54 3.23 3.81
N ILE A 82 -21.17 2.59 4.80
CA ILE A 82 -21.13 3.03 6.20
C ILE A 82 -20.12 2.16 6.96
N PRO A 83 -19.03 2.72 7.52
CA PRO A 83 -18.03 1.95 8.23
C PRO A 83 -18.59 1.39 9.55
N TYR A 84 -18.10 0.23 9.98
CA TYR A 84 -18.49 -0.43 11.24
C TYR A 84 -18.26 0.47 12.46
N GLY A 85 -17.20 1.29 12.43
CA GLY A 85 -16.75 2.05 13.59
C GLY A 85 -16.55 1.13 14.81
N ALA A 86 -17.16 1.49 15.94
CA ALA A 86 -17.09 0.71 17.17
C ALA A 86 -17.74 -0.69 17.08
N ALA A 87 -18.68 -0.89 16.14
CA ALA A 87 -19.40 -2.16 15.99
C ALA A 87 -18.46 -3.32 15.66
N PHE A 88 -17.37 -3.07 14.93
CA PHE A 88 -16.39 -4.11 14.59
C PHE A 88 -15.79 -4.76 15.85
N LEU A 89 -15.37 -3.95 16.83
CA LEU A 89 -14.78 -4.45 18.07
C LEU A 89 -15.84 -5.17 18.91
N GLU A 90 -17.07 -4.67 18.92
CA GLU A 90 -18.19 -5.32 19.60
C GLU A 90 -18.48 -6.71 19.02
N MET A 91 -18.49 -6.84 17.69
CA MET A 91 -18.74 -8.11 17.00
C MET A 91 -17.58 -9.10 17.16
N SER A 92 -16.35 -8.64 16.97
CA SER A 92 -15.15 -9.51 16.94
C SER A 92 -14.69 -9.95 18.33
N ARG A 93 -14.88 -9.13 19.37
CA ARG A 93 -14.39 -9.40 20.74
C ARG A 93 -15.49 -9.75 21.73
N ARG A 94 -16.70 -10.05 21.23
CA ARG A 94 -17.82 -10.48 22.07
C ARG A 94 -17.42 -11.72 22.87
N LYS A 95 -17.69 -11.71 24.19
CA LYS A 95 -17.37 -12.83 25.09
C LYS A 95 -18.04 -14.14 24.68
N GLU A 96 -19.28 -14.05 24.20
CA GLU A 96 -20.08 -15.19 23.76
C GLU A 96 -20.37 -15.05 22.26
N ASN A 97 -20.10 -16.10 21.49
CA ASN A 97 -20.38 -16.16 20.05
C ASN A 97 -19.82 -14.95 19.26
N PRO A 98 -18.49 -14.70 19.28
CA PRO A 98 -17.90 -13.66 18.45
C PRO A 98 -18.16 -13.95 16.96
N VAL A 99 -18.41 -12.90 16.18
CA VAL A 99 -18.52 -13.06 14.72
C VAL A 99 -17.13 -13.43 14.18
N PRO A 100 -16.99 -14.51 13.41
CA PRO A 100 -15.72 -14.90 12.82
C PRO A 100 -15.08 -13.75 12.04
N VAL A 101 -13.78 -13.52 12.25
CA VAL A 101 -13.00 -12.51 11.51
C VAL A 101 -13.11 -12.67 9.99
N PRO A 102 -13.10 -13.90 9.41
CA PRO A 102 -13.32 -14.06 7.97
C PRO A 102 -14.68 -13.56 7.47
N ILE A 103 -15.71 -13.53 8.32
CA ILE A 103 -17.03 -12.96 8.00
C ILE A 103 -17.00 -11.44 8.09
N LEU A 104 -16.35 -10.89 9.12
CA LEU A 104 -16.27 -9.43 9.33
C LEU A 104 -15.39 -8.73 8.30
N LEU A 105 -14.35 -9.41 7.82
CA LEU A 105 -13.36 -8.84 6.90
C LEU A 105 -13.55 -9.30 5.46
N GLY A 106 -14.22 -10.42 5.24
CA GLY A 106 -14.38 -11.00 3.91
C GLY A 106 -15.37 -10.19 3.07
N ARG A 107 -15.12 -10.12 1.76
CA ARG A 107 -16.04 -9.53 0.80
C ARG A 107 -17.43 -10.16 0.91
N VAL A 108 -18.46 -9.31 0.99
CA VAL A 108 -19.86 -9.72 0.96
C VAL A 108 -20.35 -9.68 -0.49
N THR A 109 -20.43 -10.85 -1.13
CA THR A 109 -21.05 -11.00 -2.46
C THR A 109 -22.54 -11.32 -2.31
N PRO A 110 -23.37 -11.16 -3.37
CA PRO A 110 -24.78 -11.58 -3.32
C PRO A 110 -24.97 -13.02 -2.82
N GLU A 111 -24.07 -13.93 -3.23
CA GLU A 111 -24.12 -15.34 -2.86
C GLU A 111 -23.74 -15.55 -1.39
N LYS A 112 -22.70 -14.87 -0.91
CA LYS A 112 -22.21 -14.99 0.47
C LYS A 112 -23.09 -14.28 1.49
N GLN A 113 -23.82 -13.25 1.07
CA GLN A 113 -24.62 -12.45 1.98
C GLN A 113 -25.64 -13.32 2.74
N SER A 114 -26.37 -14.19 2.03
CA SER A 114 -27.35 -15.09 2.66
C SER A 114 -26.71 -16.01 3.70
N GLU A 115 -25.51 -16.53 3.43
CA GLU A 115 -24.74 -17.36 4.36
C GLU A 115 -24.35 -16.58 5.62
N ILE A 116 -23.80 -15.37 5.44
CA ILE A 116 -23.39 -14.49 6.53
C ILE A 116 -24.59 -14.11 7.41
N LEU A 117 -25.72 -13.75 6.79
CA LEU A 117 -26.94 -13.36 7.49
C LEU A 117 -27.63 -14.53 8.22
N ALA A 118 -27.36 -15.77 7.82
CA ALA A 118 -27.82 -16.98 8.49
C ALA A 118 -26.85 -17.46 9.58
N HIS A 119 -25.64 -16.89 9.66
CA HIS A 119 -24.63 -17.33 10.61
C HIS A 119 -25.10 -17.09 12.06
N PRO A 120 -25.05 -18.10 12.96
CA PRO A 120 -25.63 -18.02 14.30
C PRO A 120 -25.01 -16.93 15.19
N ASN A 121 -23.76 -16.55 14.91
CA ASN A 121 -23.06 -15.51 15.67
C ASN A 121 -23.42 -14.08 15.22
N VAL A 122 -24.14 -13.91 14.11
CA VAL A 122 -24.58 -12.59 13.59
C VAL A 122 -25.99 -12.31 14.12
N LYS A 123 -26.12 -11.32 15.02
CA LYS A 123 -27.42 -10.92 15.59
C LYS A 123 -28.28 -10.20 14.56
N VAL A 124 -29.60 -10.20 14.79
CA VAL A 124 -30.56 -9.48 13.94
C VAL A 124 -30.22 -8.00 13.78
N SER A 125 -29.80 -7.33 14.86
CA SER A 125 -29.36 -5.93 14.83
C SER A 125 -28.08 -5.70 14.01
N GLU A 126 -27.29 -6.74 13.78
CA GLU A 126 -25.99 -6.66 13.10
C GLU A 126 -26.08 -6.96 11.61
N LYS A 127 -27.15 -7.63 11.17
CA LYS A 127 -27.41 -7.98 9.77
C LYS A 127 -27.35 -6.78 8.84
N ALA A 128 -27.73 -5.60 9.34
CA ALA A 128 -27.64 -4.36 8.60
C ALA A 128 -26.20 -4.06 8.10
N TRP A 129 -25.17 -4.47 8.83
CA TRP A 129 -23.78 -4.17 8.45
C TRP A 129 -23.22 -5.05 7.32
N PHE A 130 -23.92 -6.12 6.93
CA PHE A 130 -23.46 -7.06 5.91
C PHE A 130 -24.26 -6.88 4.61
N TYR A 131 -24.16 -5.69 4.01
CA TYR A 131 -24.67 -5.42 2.66
C TYR A 131 -23.69 -5.90 1.60
N VAL A 132 -24.18 -6.13 0.38
CA VAL A 132 -23.33 -6.53 -0.74
C VAL A 132 -22.34 -5.43 -1.07
N ASP A 133 -21.06 -5.78 -1.12
CA ASP A 133 -20.00 -4.85 -1.49
C ASP A 133 -20.15 -4.43 -2.96
N GLU A 134 -20.38 -3.14 -3.20
CA GLU A 134 -20.41 -2.59 -4.55
C GLU A 134 -19.00 -2.64 -5.18
N ASP A 135 -18.93 -2.81 -6.50
CA ASP A 135 -17.69 -2.81 -7.26
C ASP A 135 -17.82 -1.93 -8.51
N LEU A 136 -16.79 -1.93 -9.36
CA LEU A 136 -16.74 -1.10 -10.58
C LEU A 136 -17.78 -1.49 -11.65
N THR A 137 -18.63 -2.50 -11.42
CA THR A 137 -19.83 -2.70 -12.26
C THR A 137 -20.90 -1.64 -12.01
N ASN A 138 -20.85 -0.95 -10.86
CA ASN A 138 -21.66 0.22 -10.57
C ASN A 138 -20.95 1.52 -11.03
N ALA A 139 -21.60 2.29 -11.92
CA ALA A 139 -21.09 3.57 -12.40
C ALA A 139 -20.84 4.60 -11.28
N GLU A 140 -21.62 4.54 -10.19
CA GLU A 140 -21.42 5.41 -9.03
C GLU A 140 -20.12 5.07 -8.28
N VAL A 141 -19.75 3.79 -8.19
CA VAL A 141 -18.47 3.34 -7.61
C VAL A 141 -17.31 3.73 -8.51
N GLU A 142 -17.48 3.69 -9.83
CA GLU A 142 -16.48 4.18 -10.77
C GLU A 142 -16.22 5.68 -10.59
N GLU A 143 -17.26 6.50 -10.42
CA GLU A 143 -17.13 7.93 -10.12
C GLU A 143 -16.47 8.16 -8.75
N ASP A 144 -16.94 7.46 -7.69
CA ASP A 144 -16.38 7.54 -6.33
C ASP A 144 -14.88 7.22 -6.34
N THR A 145 -14.49 6.16 -7.08
CA THR A 145 -13.10 5.73 -7.23
C THR A 145 -12.25 6.79 -7.94
N LYS A 146 -12.76 7.43 -9.00
CA LYS A 146 -12.03 8.52 -9.69
C LYS A 146 -11.82 9.74 -8.79
N ILE A 147 -12.85 10.14 -8.05
CA ILE A 147 -12.75 11.24 -7.08
C ILE A 147 -11.73 10.89 -6.00
N TYR A 148 -11.74 9.63 -5.55
CA TYR A 148 -10.84 9.19 -4.51
C TYR A 148 -9.37 9.13 -4.94
N LEU A 149 -9.10 8.64 -6.16
CA LEU A 149 -7.77 8.69 -6.77
C LEU A 149 -7.22 10.13 -6.77
N GLU A 150 -8.05 11.11 -7.11
CA GLU A 150 -7.69 12.53 -7.14
C GLU A 150 -7.31 13.06 -5.75
N VAL A 151 -8.10 12.72 -4.73
CA VAL A 151 -7.81 13.06 -3.32
C VAL A 151 -6.46 12.47 -2.89
N SER A 152 -6.27 11.17 -3.13
CA SER A 152 -5.05 10.44 -2.79
C SER A 152 -3.81 10.98 -3.51
N ARG A 153 -3.96 11.42 -4.75
CA ARG A 153 -2.90 12.10 -5.50
C ARG A 153 -2.42 13.35 -4.78
N PHE A 154 -3.33 14.23 -4.35
CA PHE A 154 -2.96 15.45 -3.64
C PHE A 154 -2.37 15.18 -2.25
N ARG A 155 -2.80 14.12 -1.57
CA ARG A 155 -2.19 13.67 -0.31
C ARG A 155 -0.74 13.25 -0.50
N LEU A 156 -0.46 12.43 -1.50
CA LEU A 156 0.92 12.03 -1.81
C LEU A 156 1.78 13.24 -2.16
N ILE A 157 1.29 14.17 -2.98
CA ILE A 157 2.03 15.40 -3.32
C ILE A 157 2.32 16.23 -2.06
N THR A 158 1.31 16.45 -1.22
CA THR A 158 1.46 17.21 0.03
C THR A 158 2.48 16.54 0.94
N PHE A 159 2.38 15.23 1.10
CA PHE A 159 3.33 14.43 1.87
C PHE A 159 4.77 14.60 1.35
N LEU A 160 4.98 14.49 0.04
CA LEU A 160 6.30 14.64 -0.58
C LEU A 160 6.86 16.06 -0.45
N ASP A 161 6.02 17.09 -0.64
CA ASP A 161 6.39 18.50 -0.48
C ASP A 161 6.85 18.80 0.96
N GLU A 162 6.13 18.28 1.98
CA GLU A 162 6.49 18.45 3.39
C GLU A 162 7.87 17.85 3.71
N HIS A 163 8.20 16.72 3.05
CA HIS A 163 9.50 16.06 3.15
C HIS A 163 10.59 16.66 2.24
N GLY A 164 10.29 17.76 1.54
CA GLY A 164 11.26 18.51 0.72
C GLY A 164 11.59 17.85 -0.61
N ILE A 165 10.77 16.93 -1.09
CA ILE A 165 10.96 16.32 -2.41
C ILE A 165 10.53 17.33 -3.48
N SER A 166 11.44 17.63 -4.41
CA SER A 166 11.12 18.48 -5.55
C SER A 166 10.19 17.75 -6.51
N ARG A 167 9.09 18.39 -6.90
CA ARG A 167 8.12 17.87 -7.88
C ARG A 167 8.71 17.57 -9.26
N GLY A 168 9.91 18.09 -9.58
CA GLY A 168 10.63 17.73 -10.81
C GLY A 168 11.28 16.33 -10.77
N GLN A 169 11.39 15.74 -9.57
CA GLN A 169 11.98 14.41 -9.37
C GLN A 169 11.00 13.27 -9.69
N TYR A 170 9.71 13.56 -9.87
CA TYR A 170 8.72 12.53 -10.12
C TYR A 170 7.59 12.94 -11.06
N SER A 171 6.94 11.93 -11.64
CA SER A 171 5.68 12.06 -12.37
C SER A 171 4.68 11.08 -11.79
N LEU A 172 3.39 11.45 -11.80
CA LEU A 172 2.32 10.58 -11.31
C LEU A 172 1.51 10.04 -12.50
N TYR A 173 1.16 8.76 -12.43
CA TYR A 173 0.40 8.06 -13.46
C TYR A 173 -0.74 7.26 -12.83
N THR A 174 -1.84 7.08 -13.56
CA THR A 174 -2.90 6.11 -13.21
C THR A 174 -3.54 5.55 -14.47
N GLU A 175 -4.35 4.52 -14.35
CA GLU A 175 -5.15 4.03 -15.47
C GLU A 175 -6.29 5.00 -15.79
N ALA A 176 -6.43 5.40 -17.06
CA ALA A 176 -7.43 6.40 -17.46
C ALA A 176 -8.89 5.91 -17.31
N ASN A 177 -9.14 4.61 -17.50
CA ASN A 177 -10.48 4.03 -17.61
C ASN A 177 -10.77 2.92 -16.59
N LEU A 178 -9.88 2.69 -15.62
CA LEU A 178 -10.06 1.70 -14.55
C LEU A 178 -10.37 0.26 -15.06
N GLU A 179 -10.06 -0.08 -16.31
CA GLU A 179 -10.36 -1.40 -16.87
C GLU A 179 -9.61 -2.51 -16.16
N SER A 180 -8.32 -2.31 -15.86
CA SER A 180 -7.54 -3.26 -15.08
C SER A 180 -8.03 -3.33 -13.63
N ALA A 181 -8.59 -2.24 -13.09
CA ALA A 181 -9.17 -2.22 -11.76
C ALA A 181 -10.44 -3.10 -11.64
N LYS A 182 -11.10 -3.50 -12.74
CA LYS A 182 -12.27 -4.38 -12.69
C LYS A 182 -11.97 -5.80 -12.19
N THR A 183 -10.70 -6.23 -12.26
CA THR A 183 -10.26 -7.52 -11.68
C THR A 183 -9.91 -7.41 -10.21
N ILE A 184 -9.79 -6.19 -9.68
CA ILE A 184 -9.55 -5.92 -8.27
C ILE A 184 -10.82 -6.29 -7.51
N VAL A 185 -10.74 -7.39 -6.77
CA VAL A 185 -11.73 -7.75 -5.78
C VAL A 185 -11.61 -6.73 -4.66
N PRO A 186 -12.71 -6.08 -4.22
CA PRO A 186 -12.74 -5.37 -2.95
C PRO A 186 -12.37 -6.38 -1.85
N GLY A 187 -11.09 -6.42 -1.48
CA GLY A 187 -10.51 -7.52 -0.70
C GLY A 187 -10.89 -7.47 0.78
N MET A 188 -11.55 -6.40 1.20
CA MET A 188 -12.07 -6.21 2.54
C MET A 188 -13.48 -5.63 2.41
N HIS A 189 -14.39 -6.12 3.25
CA HIS A 189 -15.75 -5.60 3.39
C HIS A 189 -15.69 -4.07 3.48
N HIS A 190 -16.43 -3.33 2.66
CA HIS A 190 -16.33 -1.87 2.58
C HIS A 190 -16.55 -1.20 3.94
N SER A 191 -17.37 -1.80 4.82
CA SER A 191 -17.57 -1.29 6.18
C SER A 191 -16.39 -1.51 7.12
N PHE A 192 -15.46 -2.43 6.82
CA PHE A 192 -14.24 -2.60 7.63
C PHE A 192 -13.16 -1.61 7.27
N HIS A 193 -13.16 -1.09 6.05
CA HIS A 193 -12.37 0.08 5.73
C HIS A 193 -12.75 1.17 6.72
N LYS A 194 -11.78 1.60 7.54
CA LYS A 194 -11.81 3.00 8.00
C LYS A 194 -12.01 3.84 6.73
N PRO A 195 -12.77 4.95 6.78
CA PRO A 195 -12.86 5.85 5.64
C PRO A 195 -11.46 6.45 5.45
N ASP A 196 -10.60 5.72 4.78
CA ASP A 196 -9.27 6.08 4.33
C ASP A 196 -9.39 7.29 3.38
N PHE A 197 -10.53 7.42 2.70
CA PHE A 197 -10.95 8.63 2.02
C PHE A 197 -11.24 9.84 2.93
N ALA A 198 -11.43 9.69 4.25
CA ALA A 198 -11.61 10.80 5.19
C ALA A 198 -10.29 11.39 5.74
N PHE A 199 -9.14 10.79 5.43
CA PHE A 199 -7.84 11.23 5.92
C PHE A 199 -7.50 12.69 5.52
N ASP A 200 -6.94 13.50 6.42
CA ASP A 200 -6.53 14.90 6.14
C ASP A 200 -7.68 15.90 5.84
N PHE A 201 -8.94 15.56 6.15
CA PHE A 201 -10.07 16.49 5.94
C PHE A 201 -10.16 17.58 7.02
N LYS A 202 -9.43 17.43 8.13
CA LYS A 202 -9.44 18.38 9.26
C LYS A 202 -9.20 19.82 8.80
N ASP A 203 -8.13 20.05 8.04
CA ASP A 203 -7.72 21.40 7.61
C ASP A 203 -8.80 22.10 6.78
N MET A 204 -9.63 21.34 6.07
CA MET A 204 -10.74 21.89 5.28
C MET A 204 -11.89 22.37 6.18
N PHE A 205 -12.21 21.66 7.26
CA PHE A 205 -13.29 22.03 8.18
C PHE A 205 -12.98 23.29 8.98
N PHE A 206 -11.70 23.53 9.30
CA PHE A 206 -11.25 24.70 10.06
C PHE A 206 -10.70 25.83 9.19
N TYR A 207 -10.68 25.66 7.86
CA TYR A 207 -10.12 26.61 6.92
C TYR A 207 -10.71 28.03 7.10
N ASP A 208 -12.01 28.11 7.36
CA ASP A 208 -12.75 29.37 7.52
C ASP A 208 -12.58 30.02 8.91
N SER A 209 -11.92 29.34 9.85
CA SER A 209 -11.72 29.82 11.23
C SER A 209 -10.30 30.36 11.50
N GLU A 210 -9.29 29.95 10.73
CA GLU A 210 -7.88 30.23 11.04
C GLU A 210 -7.20 31.27 10.14
N LYS A 211 -7.78 31.63 8.98
CA LYS A 211 -7.17 32.60 8.05
C LYS A 211 -8.00 33.86 7.92
N GLY A 212 -7.32 35.01 8.01
CA GLY A 212 -7.89 36.33 7.72
C GLY A 212 -8.77 36.30 6.47
N ALA A 213 -10.01 36.75 6.67
CA ALA A 213 -11.18 36.52 5.84
C ALA A 213 -11.14 37.21 4.47
N GLU A 214 -10.37 36.67 3.52
CA GLU A 214 -10.45 37.13 2.12
C GLU A 214 -10.99 36.06 1.15
N GLU A 215 -10.88 34.76 1.43
CA GLU A 215 -11.51 33.68 0.63
C GLU A 215 -11.96 32.48 1.49
N LYS A 216 -13.25 32.13 1.47
CA LYS A 216 -13.79 30.95 2.17
C LYS A 216 -13.48 29.65 1.42
N ALA A 217 -13.41 28.50 2.12
CA ALA A 217 -13.22 27.19 1.49
C ALA A 217 -14.26 26.87 0.42
N ALA A 218 -15.53 27.20 0.66
CA ALA A 218 -16.61 27.05 -0.31
C ALA A 218 -16.40 27.92 -1.56
N GLU A 219 -15.95 29.17 -1.39
CA GLU A 219 -15.65 30.09 -2.49
C GLU A 219 -14.45 29.61 -3.30
N ILE A 220 -13.41 29.12 -2.63
CA ILE A 220 -12.22 28.53 -3.26
C ILE A 220 -12.59 27.34 -4.13
N ALA A 221 -13.49 26.49 -3.63
CA ALA A 221 -13.99 25.34 -4.37
C ALA A 221 -15.04 25.69 -5.44
N GLY A 222 -15.40 26.97 -5.58
CA GLY A 222 -16.38 27.43 -6.56
C GLY A 222 -17.80 26.92 -6.30
N LEU A 223 -18.13 26.59 -5.05
CA LEU A 223 -19.46 26.14 -4.68
C LEU A 223 -20.48 27.28 -4.81
N THR A 224 -21.72 26.96 -5.21
CA THR A 224 -22.81 27.93 -5.31
C THR A 224 -24.11 27.38 -4.75
N GLY A 225 -25.01 28.28 -4.33
CA GLY A 225 -26.38 27.93 -3.95
C GLY A 225 -26.48 26.89 -2.84
N SER A 226 -27.18 25.79 -3.12
CA SER A 226 -27.44 24.70 -2.16
C SER A 226 -26.18 23.99 -1.71
N ASP A 227 -25.15 23.88 -2.56
CA ASP A 227 -23.92 23.16 -2.22
C ASP A 227 -23.08 23.92 -1.20
N THR A 228 -23.06 25.26 -1.28
CA THR A 228 -22.43 26.10 -0.26
C THR A 228 -23.10 25.90 1.10
N GLN A 229 -24.44 25.96 1.15
CA GLN A 229 -25.19 25.77 2.40
C GLN A 229 -24.99 24.37 2.99
N ARG A 230 -24.99 23.34 2.12
CA ARG A 230 -24.73 21.95 2.50
C ARG A 230 -23.32 21.82 3.09
N PHE A 231 -22.31 22.37 2.42
CA PHE A 231 -20.92 22.35 2.91
C PHE A 231 -20.75 23.09 4.25
N GLU A 232 -21.32 24.28 4.40
CA GLU A 232 -21.27 25.04 5.66
C GLU A 232 -21.92 24.26 6.83
N ALA A 233 -23.04 23.57 6.57
CA ALA A 233 -23.69 22.71 7.55
C ALA A 233 -22.81 21.51 7.95
N MET A 234 -22.14 20.87 6.97
CA MET A 234 -21.18 19.79 7.22
C MET A 234 -19.99 20.27 8.07
N CYS A 235 -19.41 21.43 7.75
CA CYS A 235 -18.34 22.03 8.54
C CYS A 235 -18.79 22.31 9.98
N LYS A 236 -19.99 22.87 10.16
CA LYS A 236 -20.55 23.12 11.50
C LYS A 236 -20.73 21.83 12.29
N ALA A 237 -21.22 20.76 11.67
CA ALA A 237 -21.36 19.46 12.31
C ALA A 237 -20.00 18.88 12.75
N ALA A 238 -18.98 18.97 11.90
CA ALA A 238 -17.61 18.60 12.24
C ALA A 238 -17.07 19.43 13.41
N ILE A 239 -17.17 20.77 13.36
CA ILE A 239 -16.70 21.66 14.42
C ILE A 239 -17.36 21.33 15.76
N ASN A 240 -18.69 21.13 15.79
CA ASN A 240 -19.40 20.74 17.01
C ASN A 240 -18.92 19.39 17.57
N ALA A 241 -18.57 18.43 16.70
CA ALA A 241 -18.01 17.16 17.13
C ALA A 241 -16.56 17.30 17.66
N SER A 242 -15.88 18.41 17.34
CA SER A 242 -14.52 18.70 17.80
C SER A 242 -14.44 19.20 19.25
N ASP A 243 -15.56 19.71 19.79
CA ASP A 243 -15.70 20.27 21.14
C ASP A 243 -15.88 19.21 22.25
N ILE A 244 -15.88 17.91 21.91
CA ILE A 244 -16.01 16.80 22.87
C ILE A 244 -14.69 16.63 23.65
N PRO A 245 -14.69 16.60 25.01
CA PRO A 245 -13.48 16.59 25.83
C PRO A 245 -12.53 15.42 25.54
N GLN A 246 -11.23 15.70 25.60
CA GLN A 246 -10.16 14.71 25.45
C GLN A 246 -10.18 13.68 26.58
N THR A 247 -9.77 12.44 26.30
CA THR A 247 -9.37 11.51 27.36
C THR A 247 -8.06 12.00 28.00
N PRO A 248 -7.77 11.65 29.26
CA PRO A 248 -6.67 12.25 30.04
C PRO A 248 -5.23 11.96 29.53
N ASP A 249 -5.05 11.02 28.60
CA ASP A 249 -3.73 10.43 28.34
C ASP A 249 -2.89 11.15 27.27
N GLY A 250 -3.33 12.29 26.74
CA GLY A 250 -2.48 13.26 26.00
C GLY A 250 -1.87 12.78 24.66
N THR A 251 -1.92 11.48 24.33
CA THR A 251 -1.43 10.89 23.09
C THR A 251 -2.52 10.69 22.03
N GLU A 252 -3.75 11.15 22.27
CA GLU A 252 -4.94 10.79 21.45
C GLU A 252 -5.40 11.88 20.44
N ALA A 253 -4.63 12.95 20.22
CA ALA A 253 -5.26 14.23 19.88
C ALA A 253 -5.46 14.57 18.38
N ALA A 254 -4.76 13.99 17.41
CA ALA A 254 -4.84 14.48 16.01
C ALA A 254 -5.68 13.61 15.06
N ALA A 255 -5.58 12.29 15.17
CA ALA A 255 -6.13 11.34 14.20
C ALA A 255 -7.57 10.91 14.45
N ILE A 256 -7.93 10.68 15.73
CA ILE A 256 -9.31 10.41 16.12
C ILE A 256 -10.20 11.58 15.71
N ARG A 257 -9.65 12.80 15.65
CA ARG A 257 -10.35 13.97 15.13
C ARG A 257 -10.71 13.83 13.65
N SER A 258 -9.78 13.67 12.71
CA SER A 258 -10.12 13.73 11.27
C SER A 258 -11.22 12.76 10.84
N SER A 259 -11.14 11.48 11.23
CA SER A 259 -12.18 10.50 10.89
C SER A 259 -13.49 10.77 11.64
N THR A 260 -13.45 11.16 12.92
CA THR A 260 -14.67 11.52 13.68
C THR A 260 -15.34 12.78 13.14
N LEU A 261 -14.55 13.78 12.74
CA LEU A 261 -15.01 15.02 12.12
C LEU A 261 -15.68 14.72 10.77
N PHE A 262 -15.04 13.90 9.94
CA PHE A 262 -15.61 13.46 8.68
C PHE A 262 -16.93 12.70 8.91
N GLU A 263 -16.92 11.72 9.81
CA GLU A 263 -18.13 10.97 10.16
C GLU A 263 -19.22 11.83 10.80
N ALA A 264 -18.88 12.95 11.43
CA ALA A 264 -19.86 13.92 11.91
C ALA A 264 -20.40 14.80 10.77
N ALA A 265 -19.58 15.08 9.75
CA ALA A 265 -19.94 15.89 8.60
C ALA A 265 -20.87 15.17 7.63
N VAL A 266 -20.71 13.86 7.44
CA VAL A 266 -21.48 13.09 6.45
C VAL A 266 -22.71 12.42 7.06
N THR A 267 -23.75 12.25 6.26
CA THR A 267 -24.98 11.56 6.67
C THR A 267 -24.71 10.09 7.04
N LYS A 268 -25.34 9.64 8.14
CA LYS A 268 -25.39 8.22 8.54
C LYS A 268 -26.79 7.61 8.41
N GLU A 269 -27.77 8.43 8.04
CA GLU A 269 -29.16 8.04 7.85
C GLU A 269 -29.34 7.30 6.52
N LYS A 270 -30.30 6.37 6.52
CA LYS A 270 -30.66 5.55 5.35
C LYS A 270 -31.67 6.30 4.47
N ASP A 271 -31.59 6.11 3.17
CA ASP A 271 -32.58 6.65 2.23
C ASP A 271 -33.82 5.74 2.11
N ASP A 272 -33.66 4.42 2.33
CA ASP A 272 -34.77 3.45 2.45
C ASP A 272 -34.59 2.58 3.72
N PRO A 273 -35.54 2.59 4.68
CA PRO A 273 -35.48 1.75 5.87
C PRO A 273 -35.66 0.24 5.59
N ASN A 274 -36.19 -0.15 4.43
CA ASN A 274 -36.46 -1.54 4.04
C ASN A 274 -35.35 -2.16 3.18
N ASP A 275 -34.37 -1.38 2.71
CA ASP A 275 -33.30 -1.83 1.82
C ASP A 275 -31.93 -1.92 2.52
N PHE A 276 -31.02 -2.73 1.98
CA PHE A 276 -29.73 -3.02 2.60
C PHE A 276 -28.73 -1.85 2.45
N MET A 277 -28.69 -0.97 3.47
CA MET A 277 -27.53 -0.20 3.97
C MET A 277 -26.56 0.47 2.97
N LEU A 278 -27.07 1.31 2.07
CA LEU A 278 -26.28 2.32 1.37
C LEU A 278 -27.02 3.66 1.41
N SER A 279 -26.30 4.75 1.73
CA SER A 279 -26.86 6.11 1.77
C SER A 279 -26.36 6.90 0.56
N GLN A 280 -27.23 7.16 -0.39
CA GLN A 280 -27.01 8.09 -1.50
C GLN A 280 -26.67 9.48 -0.96
N LYS A 281 -27.33 9.92 0.12
CA LYS A 281 -27.00 11.19 0.76
C LYS A 281 -25.57 11.22 1.30
N ARG A 282 -25.09 10.14 1.93
CA ARG A 282 -23.69 10.01 2.37
C ARG A 282 -22.71 10.06 1.20
N ARG A 283 -23.02 9.38 0.09
CA ARG A 283 -22.21 9.43 -1.13
C ARG A 283 -22.06 10.86 -1.63
N GLU A 284 -23.16 11.57 -1.78
CA GLU A 284 -23.15 12.96 -2.21
C GLU A 284 -22.40 13.90 -1.25
N ASP A 285 -22.60 13.75 0.08
CA ASP A 285 -21.87 14.50 1.10
C ASP A 285 -20.36 14.26 0.94
N THR A 286 -19.96 13.00 0.83
CA THR A 286 -18.55 12.60 0.67
C THR A 286 -17.94 13.12 -0.64
N ARG A 287 -18.67 13.02 -1.76
CA ARG A 287 -18.24 13.58 -3.05
C ARG A 287 -18.01 15.08 -2.95
N LEU A 288 -18.92 15.81 -2.31
CA LEU A 288 -18.81 17.25 -2.11
C LEU A 288 -17.57 17.59 -1.29
N LEU A 289 -17.36 16.91 -0.15
CA LEU A 289 -16.17 17.12 0.68
C LEU A 289 -14.87 16.82 -0.09
N CYS A 290 -14.81 15.73 -0.86
CA CYS A 290 -13.63 15.38 -1.67
C CYS A 290 -13.35 16.42 -2.76
N LYS A 291 -14.40 16.93 -3.42
CA LYS A 291 -14.29 18.00 -4.42
C LYS A 291 -13.74 19.28 -3.79
N VAL A 292 -14.24 19.68 -2.62
CA VAL A 292 -13.70 20.86 -1.92
C VAL A 292 -12.24 20.66 -1.53
N TYR A 293 -11.89 19.49 -0.97
CA TYR A 293 -10.51 19.16 -0.60
C TYR A 293 -9.55 19.27 -1.81
N THR A 294 -9.91 18.63 -2.92
CA THR A 294 -9.08 18.61 -4.13
C THR A 294 -8.89 20.02 -4.71
N GLN A 295 -9.93 20.86 -4.74
CA GLN A 295 -9.82 22.25 -5.19
C GLN A 295 -8.91 23.10 -4.28
N LEU A 296 -9.04 22.95 -2.95
CA LEU A 296 -8.19 23.64 -1.98
C LEU A 296 -6.71 23.27 -2.15
N LYS A 297 -6.42 21.97 -2.35
CA LYS A 297 -5.04 21.48 -2.55
C LYS A 297 -4.52 21.84 -3.95
N ALA A 298 -5.36 21.83 -4.98
CA ALA A 298 -5.01 22.23 -6.35
C ALA A 298 -4.50 23.68 -6.42
N LYS A 299 -5.15 24.63 -5.71
CA LYS A 299 -4.66 26.03 -5.62
C LYS A 299 -3.23 26.12 -5.08
N LYS A 300 -2.84 25.21 -4.18
CA LYS A 300 -1.48 25.13 -3.61
C LYS A 300 -0.51 24.35 -4.49
N CYS A 301 -1.00 23.64 -5.52
CA CYS A 301 -0.23 22.70 -6.31
C CYS A 301 -0.35 22.90 -7.84
N PRO A 302 -0.02 24.08 -8.42
CA PRO A 302 -0.31 24.39 -9.83
C PRO A 302 0.59 23.68 -10.86
N LYS A 303 1.58 22.89 -10.44
CA LYS A 303 2.56 22.25 -11.34
C LYS A 303 2.81 20.82 -10.91
N LEU A 304 2.21 19.87 -11.62
CA LEU A 304 2.63 18.48 -11.62
C LEU A 304 2.29 17.84 -12.97
N THR A 305 3.22 17.04 -13.50
CA THR A 305 2.96 16.18 -14.66
C THR A 305 2.16 14.97 -14.19
N TYR A 306 0.93 14.88 -14.68
CA TYR A 306 0.05 13.75 -14.49
C TYR A 306 -0.25 13.13 -15.86
N GLY A 307 -0.15 11.81 -15.96
CA GLY A 307 -0.37 11.09 -17.20
C GLY A 307 -1.13 9.80 -16.99
N SER A 308 -1.48 9.15 -18.09
CA SER A 308 -2.03 7.79 -18.04
C SER A 308 -0.92 6.75 -18.02
N ILE A 309 -1.19 5.53 -17.52
CA ILE A 309 -0.26 4.40 -17.62
C ILE A 309 0.13 4.14 -19.09
N GLU A 310 -0.75 4.39 -20.06
CA GLU A 310 -0.41 4.27 -21.49
C GLU A 310 0.69 5.25 -21.88
N THR A 311 0.63 6.49 -21.38
CA THR A 311 1.68 7.49 -21.62
C THR A 311 3.01 7.07 -21.00
N LEU A 312 2.96 6.45 -19.81
CA LEU A 312 4.13 5.85 -19.17
C LEU A 312 4.70 4.70 -20.02
N ILE A 313 3.85 3.81 -20.53
CA ILE A 313 4.27 2.70 -21.39
C ILE A 313 4.95 3.25 -22.66
N GLU A 314 4.37 4.24 -23.35
CA GLU A 314 4.99 4.87 -24.52
C GLU A 314 6.35 5.50 -24.20
N LYS A 315 6.51 6.08 -22.99
CA LYS A 315 7.79 6.63 -22.53
C LYS A 315 8.90 5.58 -22.52
N TYR A 316 8.60 4.30 -22.25
CA TYR A 316 9.60 3.23 -22.20
C TYR A 316 9.63 2.35 -23.45
N ARG A 317 8.55 2.32 -24.24
CA ARG A 317 8.43 1.48 -25.43
C ARG A 317 9.54 1.76 -26.44
N GLY A 318 10.14 0.69 -26.96
CA GLY A 318 11.20 0.76 -27.97
C GLY A 318 12.55 1.31 -27.46
N ARG A 319 12.69 1.62 -26.17
CA ARG A 319 13.95 2.09 -25.58
C ARG A 319 14.75 0.91 -25.03
N ASN A 320 16.08 0.99 -25.11
CA ASN A 320 16.98 0.02 -24.47
C ASN A 320 17.22 0.36 -22.99
N ILE A 321 16.13 0.63 -22.27
CA ILE A 321 16.11 1.04 -20.87
C ILE A 321 15.22 0.05 -20.13
N LYS A 322 15.73 -0.50 -19.03
CA LYS A 322 15.00 -1.47 -18.20
C LYS A 322 14.67 -0.85 -16.85
N PRO A 323 13.44 -0.35 -16.63
CA PRO A 323 13.11 0.27 -15.36
C PRO A 323 13.10 -0.75 -14.23
N LEU A 324 13.61 -0.39 -13.06
CA LEU A 324 13.42 -1.12 -11.81
C LEU A 324 11.99 -0.85 -11.31
N LEU A 325 11.28 -1.89 -10.88
CA LEU A 325 9.90 -1.78 -10.41
C LEU A 325 9.83 -2.07 -8.91
N TYR A 326 9.18 -1.19 -8.18
CA TYR A 326 8.84 -1.33 -6.76
C TYR A 326 7.33 -1.42 -6.64
N LEU A 327 6.80 -2.47 -6.01
CA LEU A 327 5.36 -2.71 -5.87
C LEU A 327 4.96 -2.75 -4.39
N GLY A 328 4.19 -1.75 -3.96
CA GLY A 328 3.57 -1.69 -2.63
C GLY A 328 2.08 -2.04 -2.62
N GLY A 329 1.48 -2.17 -3.80
CA GLY A 329 0.08 -2.54 -3.99
C GLY A 329 -0.11 -3.87 -4.74
N PRO A 330 -1.34 -4.15 -5.20
CA PRO A 330 -1.65 -5.30 -6.04
C PRO A 330 -0.82 -5.34 -7.34
N PHE A 331 -0.77 -6.52 -7.96
CA PHE A 331 -0.02 -6.74 -9.21
C PHE A 331 -0.72 -6.19 -10.47
N THR A 332 -1.87 -5.54 -10.34
CA THR A 332 -2.77 -5.15 -11.44
C THR A 332 -2.10 -4.25 -12.48
N GLU A 333 -1.58 -3.09 -12.07
CA GLU A 333 -0.94 -2.12 -12.96
C GLU A 333 0.45 -2.60 -13.38
N ALA A 334 1.14 -3.29 -12.47
CA ALA A 334 2.44 -3.90 -12.74
C ALA A 334 2.35 -4.90 -13.90
N LEU A 335 1.32 -5.75 -13.93
CA LEU A 335 1.11 -6.72 -14.99
C LEU A 335 0.88 -6.02 -16.34
N LYS A 336 0.08 -4.95 -16.35
CA LYS A 336 -0.16 -4.14 -17.55
C LYS A 336 1.14 -3.56 -18.10
N ILE A 337 1.99 -3.01 -17.24
CA ILE A 337 3.31 -2.46 -17.62
C ILE A 337 4.24 -3.57 -18.12
N VAL A 338 4.34 -4.68 -17.40
CA VAL A 338 5.22 -5.81 -17.73
C VAL A 338 4.87 -6.43 -19.08
N LYS A 339 3.57 -6.64 -19.35
CA LYS A 339 3.10 -7.14 -20.64
C LYS A 339 3.42 -6.17 -21.76
N ALA A 340 3.13 -4.88 -21.57
CA ALA A 340 3.25 -3.88 -22.63
C ALA A 340 4.70 -3.56 -22.99
N LEU A 341 5.64 -3.72 -22.06
CA LEU A 341 7.06 -3.50 -22.30
C LEU A 341 7.81 -4.75 -22.76
N GLU A 342 7.15 -5.91 -22.85
CA GLU A 342 7.74 -7.23 -23.10
C GLU A 342 8.73 -7.61 -21.97
N GLY A 343 8.40 -8.62 -21.14
CA GLY A 343 9.13 -8.99 -19.91
C GLY A 343 10.66 -8.84 -19.90
N PRO A 344 11.41 -9.24 -20.95
CA PRO A 344 12.87 -9.04 -21.01
C PRO A 344 13.36 -7.58 -20.95
N ARG A 345 12.49 -6.59 -21.17
CA ARG A 345 12.81 -5.15 -21.10
C ARG A 345 12.41 -4.50 -19.78
N ILE A 346 11.86 -5.27 -18.84
CA ILE A 346 11.68 -4.83 -17.46
C ILE A 346 12.94 -5.18 -16.65
N GLY A 347 13.31 -4.31 -15.71
CA GLY A 347 14.34 -4.61 -14.73
C GLY A 347 13.84 -5.60 -13.67
N PRO A 348 14.56 -5.76 -12.56
CA PRO A 348 14.04 -6.45 -11.39
C PRO A 348 12.73 -5.81 -10.90
N ILE A 349 11.89 -6.64 -10.30
CA ILE A 349 10.63 -6.26 -9.66
C ILE A 349 10.74 -6.66 -8.20
N ILE A 350 10.49 -5.72 -7.30
CA ILE A 350 10.52 -5.93 -5.86
C ILE A 350 9.14 -5.62 -5.32
N ALA A 351 8.50 -6.60 -4.68
CA ALA A 351 7.10 -6.49 -4.27
C ALA A 351 6.92 -6.88 -2.81
N MET A 352 6.15 -6.08 -2.05
CA MET A 352 5.55 -6.54 -0.81
C MET A 352 4.40 -7.49 -1.18
N ALA A 353 4.64 -8.79 -1.09
CA ALA A 353 3.62 -9.79 -1.37
C ALA A 353 3.98 -11.18 -0.84
N GLY A 354 2.94 -11.98 -0.64
CA GLY A 354 3.06 -13.39 -0.26
C GLY A 354 3.22 -13.63 1.23
N ALA A 355 3.13 -14.90 1.59
CA ALA A 355 3.42 -15.42 2.91
C ALA A 355 4.21 -16.72 2.77
N THR A 356 5.19 -16.88 3.64
CA THR A 356 6.04 -18.07 3.71
C THR A 356 5.37 -19.18 4.50
N HIS A 357 4.58 -18.83 5.53
CA HIS A 357 3.97 -19.77 6.46
C HIS A 357 2.52 -19.32 6.71
N GLY A 358 1.54 -20.08 6.22
CA GLY A 358 0.12 -19.67 6.11
C GLY A 358 -0.62 -19.24 7.38
N ASN A 359 0.04 -19.19 8.55
CA ASN A 359 -0.52 -18.79 9.83
C ASN A 359 -0.32 -17.29 10.15
N SER A 360 0.48 -16.56 9.37
CA SER A 360 0.81 -15.15 9.64
C SER A 360 -0.23 -14.14 9.12
N ASN A 361 -1.03 -14.55 8.13
CA ASN A 361 -2.04 -13.73 7.48
C ASN A 361 -3.44 -13.97 8.06
N ILE A 362 -4.25 -12.91 8.10
CA ILE A 362 -5.66 -12.99 8.52
C ILE A 362 -6.52 -13.65 7.44
N PHE A 363 -6.09 -13.55 6.18
CA PHE A 363 -6.74 -14.14 5.01
C PHE A 363 -5.94 -15.32 4.47
N ALA A 364 -6.58 -16.15 3.63
CA ALA A 364 -5.92 -17.26 2.96
C ALA A 364 -4.69 -16.80 2.14
N ASN A 365 -4.79 -15.64 1.48
CA ASN A 365 -3.70 -15.02 0.73
C ASN A 365 -3.25 -13.72 1.41
N GLN A 366 -1.98 -13.33 1.23
CA GLN A 366 -1.54 -11.98 1.60
C GLN A 366 -2.36 -10.94 0.81
N PHE A 367 -2.60 -9.77 1.41
CA PHE A 367 -3.54 -8.77 0.90
C PHE A 367 -3.31 -8.36 -0.56
N ASN A 368 -2.08 -8.01 -0.96
CA ASN A 368 -1.78 -7.59 -2.35
C ASN A 368 -2.01 -8.71 -3.37
N ILE A 369 -1.89 -9.98 -2.97
CA ILE A 369 -2.28 -11.15 -3.79
C ILE A 369 -3.80 -11.35 -3.77
N LEU A 370 -4.44 -11.22 -2.60
CA LEU A 370 -5.87 -11.43 -2.41
C LEU A 370 -6.71 -10.46 -3.25
N ILE A 371 -6.28 -9.21 -3.31
CA ILE A 371 -6.98 -8.12 -3.98
C ILE A 371 -7.09 -8.38 -5.49
N ASP A 372 -6.05 -8.92 -6.13
CA ASP A 372 -6.10 -9.31 -7.55
C ASP A 372 -5.33 -10.61 -7.78
N THR A 373 -6.01 -11.72 -7.47
CA THR A 373 -5.43 -13.07 -7.63
C THR A 373 -5.08 -13.41 -9.08
N VAL A 374 -5.80 -12.85 -10.06
CA VAL A 374 -5.56 -13.10 -11.49
C VAL A 374 -4.24 -12.47 -11.90
N SER A 375 -4.05 -11.18 -11.58
CA SER A 375 -2.81 -10.48 -11.88
C SER A 375 -1.62 -11.06 -11.12
N ALA A 376 -1.84 -11.45 -9.85
CA ALA A 376 -0.83 -12.12 -9.04
C ALA A 376 -0.40 -13.47 -9.65
N GLU A 377 -1.36 -14.33 -10.03
CA GLU A 377 -1.06 -15.63 -10.64
C GLU A 377 -0.22 -15.47 -11.90
N GLU A 378 -0.58 -14.52 -12.76
CA GLU A 378 0.13 -14.32 -14.02
C GLU A 378 1.54 -13.76 -13.83
N ILE A 379 1.75 -12.79 -12.95
CA ILE A 379 3.09 -12.29 -12.62
C ILE A 379 3.95 -13.40 -11.98
N LEU A 380 3.39 -14.15 -11.02
CA LEU A 380 4.10 -15.25 -10.39
C LEU A 380 4.48 -16.33 -11.40
N TRP A 381 3.59 -16.63 -12.36
CA TRP A 381 3.86 -17.55 -13.45
C TRP A 381 5.01 -17.06 -14.33
N MET A 382 4.97 -15.80 -14.77
CA MET A 382 6.05 -15.20 -15.58
C MET A 382 7.41 -15.28 -14.87
N ALA A 383 7.43 -15.01 -13.56
CA ALA A 383 8.64 -15.08 -12.74
C ALA A 383 9.13 -16.53 -12.58
N GLN A 384 8.25 -17.48 -12.29
CA GLN A 384 8.59 -18.90 -12.17
C GLN A 384 9.09 -19.47 -13.51
N ALA A 385 8.53 -19.02 -14.63
CA ALA A 385 8.98 -19.32 -15.98
C ALA A 385 10.27 -18.57 -16.39
N LYS A 386 10.87 -17.79 -15.48
CA LYS A 386 12.10 -16.99 -15.68
C LYS A 386 11.99 -15.96 -16.81
N GLN A 387 10.78 -15.47 -17.11
CA GLN A 387 10.56 -14.40 -18.09
C GLN A 387 10.83 -13.02 -17.50
N ILE A 388 10.65 -12.88 -16.18
CA ILE A 388 10.92 -11.68 -15.40
C ILE A 388 11.74 -12.02 -14.15
N ASP A 389 12.36 -11.00 -13.57
CA ASP A 389 13.08 -11.07 -12.30
C ASP A 389 12.19 -10.48 -11.20
N LEU A 390 11.62 -11.33 -10.34
CA LEU A 390 10.71 -10.93 -9.27
C LEU A 390 11.26 -11.38 -7.92
N THR A 391 11.32 -10.45 -6.96
CA THR A 391 11.63 -10.75 -5.56
C THR A 391 10.48 -10.28 -4.66
N LEU A 392 9.97 -11.20 -3.86
CA LEU A 392 8.89 -10.96 -2.91
C LEU A 392 9.43 -10.73 -1.50
N LEU A 393 8.96 -9.67 -0.83
CA LEU A 393 9.05 -9.50 0.62
C LEU A 393 7.72 -9.96 1.25
N PRO A 394 7.71 -11.11 1.95
CA PRO A 394 6.48 -11.64 2.54
C PRO A 394 6.15 -11.04 3.90
N THR A 395 4.90 -11.23 4.33
CA THR A 395 4.39 -10.76 5.63
C THR A 395 5.30 -11.15 6.80
N GLU A 396 5.87 -12.37 6.82
CA GLU A 396 6.70 -12.87 7.92
C GLU A 396 8.11 -12.27 7.99
N CYS A 397 8.51 -11.48 6.99
CA CYS A 397 9.72 -10.66 7.07
C CYS A 397 9.48 -9.33 7.80
N VAL A 398 8.23 -9.07 8.22
CA VAL A 398 7.82 -7.81 8.85
C VAL A 398 7.02 -8.08 10.12
N LYS A 399 5.88 -8.75 10.00
CA LYS A 399 4.93 -8.99 11.09
C LYS A 399 5.44 -10.08 12.04
N GLY A 400 5.41 -9.78 13.33
CA GLY A 400 5.89 -10.70 14.37
C GLY A 400 7.40 -10.87 14.38
N THR A 401 8.14 -9.93 13.78
CA THR A 401 9.61 -9.91 13.72
C THR A 401 10.18 -8.80 14.60
N ALA A 402 11.51 -8.68 14.65
CA ALA A 402 12.18 -7.54 15.27
C ALA A 402 11.77 -6.18 14.66
N TYR A 403 11.33 -6.15 13.40
CA TYR A 403 10.91 -4.93 12.70
C TYR A 403 9.46 -4.51 12.95
N THR A 404 8.65 -5.36 13.63
CA THR A 404 7.33 -4.96 14.11
C THR A 404 7.49 -3.92 15.22
N LEU A 405 6.94 -2.73 15.01
CA LEU A 405 7.05 -1.65 15.99
C LEU A 405 5.88 -1.73 16.99
N SER A 406 6.20 -1.67 18.28
CA SER A 406 5.19 -1.30 19.27
C SER A 406 4.71 0.12 18.99
N TRP A 407 3.47 0.46 19.36
CA TRP A 407 2.97 1.82 19.23
C TRP A 407 3.89 2.84 19.92
N ALA A 408 4.40 2.50 21.11
CA ALA A 408 5.33 3.33 21.85
C ALA A 408 6.69 3.51 21.15
N ASP A 409 7.22 2.47 20.48
CA ASP A 409 8.44 2.61 19.70
C ASP A 409 8.23 3.47 18.45
N PHE A 410 7.09 3.31 17.78
CA PHE A 410 6.73 4.15 16.64
C PHE A 410 6.66 5.62 17.03
N GLU A 411 5.93 5.96 18.10
CA GLU A 411 5.82 7.33 18.60
C GLU A 411 7.15 7.91 19.10
N ARG A 412 8.00 7.09 19.71
CA ARG A 412 9.29 7.57 20.23
C ARG A 412 10.36 7.70 19.16
N LYS A 413 10.37 6.83 18.15
CA LYS A 413 11.50 6.67 17.21
C LYS A 413 11.19 7.09 15.79
N VAL A 414 9.92 7.14 15.40
CA VAL A 414 9.48 7.47 14.04
C VAL A 414 8.78 8.84 14.01
N ALA A 415 7.81 9.06 14.89
CA ALA A 415 7.03 10.30 14.94
C ALA A 415 7.87 11.60 15.04
N PRO A 416 8.99 11.67 15.79
CA PRO A 416 9.78 12.89 15.90
C PRO A 416 10.37 13.37 14.57
N TRP A 417 10.56 12.46 13.61
CA TRP A 417 11.12 12.78 12.30
C TRP A 417 10.05 13.21 11.28
N SER A 418 8.80 12.80 11.50
CA SER A 418 7.68 13.15 10.64
C SER A 418 6.37 13.09 11.44
N PRO A 419 5.96 14.20 12.07
CA PRO A 419 4.67 14.30 12.75
C PRO A 419 3.51 13.98 11.79
N HIS A 420 3.65 14.31 10.50
CA HIS A 420 2.68 13.95 9.47
C HIS A 420 2.53 12.43 9.32
N THR A 421 3.64 11.68 9.30
CA THR A 421 3.62 10.20 9.25
C THR A 421 2.95 9.63 10.50
N SER A 422 3.23 10.16 11.69
CA SER A 422 2.53 9.70 12.90
C SER A 422 1.02 9.98 12.82
N ASN A 423 0.62 11.18 12.36
CA ASN A 423 -0.79 11.51 12.16
C ASN A 423 -1.48 10.58 11.15
N LEU A 424 -0.79 10.16 10.09
CA LEU A 424 -1.26 9.14 9.13
C LEU A 424 -1.50 7.80 9.83
N TYR A 425 -0.51 7.28 10.56
CA TYR A 425 -0.61 5.97 11.21
C TYR A 425 -1.63 5.93 12.34
N HIS A 426 -1.78 7.01 13.11
CA HIS A 426 -2.83 7.09 14.12
C HIS A 426 -4.24 7.04 13.49
N GLN A 427 -4.40 7.51 12.25
CA GLN A 427 -5.68 7.41 11.52
C GLN A 427 -5.86 6.01 10.95
N TRP A 428 -4.79 5.40 10.44
CA TRP A 428 -4.81 4.10 9.78
C TRP A 428 -4.88 2.91 10.75
N ALA A 429 -3.98 2.85 11.73
CA ALA A 429 -3.91 1.75 12.69
C ALA A 429 -4.91 1.94 13.86
N PRO A 430 -5.53 0.88 14.40
CA PRO A 430 -6.27 0.99 15.66
C PRO A 430 -5.31 1.37 16.80
N PRO A 431 -5.75 2.14 17.82
CA PRO A 431 -4.92 2.51 18.96
C PRO A 431 -4.26 1.26 19.59
N ASN A 432 -2.99 1.39 19.97
CA ASN A 432 -2.19 0.32 20.59
C ASN A 432 -1.99 -0.94 19.73
N SER A 433 -2.32 -0.91 18.44
CA SER A 433 -1.97 -2.00 17.53
C SER A 433 -0.50 -1.89 17.12
N PRO A 434 0.21 -3.02 16.90
CA PRO A 434 1.54 -2.99 16.33
C PRO A 434 1.55 -2.29 14.97
N VAL A 435 2.60 -1.50 14.72
CA VAL A 435 2.82 -0.82 13.44
C VAL A 435 3.79 -1.64 12.61
N ASN A 436 3.36 -1.98 11.40
CA ASN A 436 4.17 -2.70 10.41
C ASN A 436 4.43 -1.74 9.24
N LEU A 437 5.69 -1.63 8.82
CA LEU A 437 6.15 -0.81 7.69
C LEU A 437 6.51 -1.76 6.53
N PHE A 438 5.52 -2.52 6.07
CA PHE A 438 5.64 -3.54 5.05
C PHE A 438 6.27 -3.03 3.73
N ASP A 439 5.69 -1.99 3.14
CA ASP A 439 6.08 -1.50 1.81
C ASP A 439 7.36 -0.69 1.87
N LEU A 440 7.56 0.08 2.95
CA LEU A 440 8.84 0.70 3.24
C LEU A 440 9.96 -0.34 3.34
N LEU A 441 9.74 -1.45 4.07
CA LEU A 441 10.74 -2.53 4.19
C LEU A 441 10.99 -3.22 2.85
N ALA A 442 9.98 -3.35 1.98
CA ALA A 442 10.17 -3.87 0.63
C ALA A 442 11.14 -2.97 -0.17
N ALA A 443 10.97 -1.65 -0.12
CA ALA A 443 11.92 -0.72 -0.74
C ALA A 443 13.31 -0.78 -0.09
N MET A 444 13.39 -0.79 1.24
CA MET A 444 14.65 -0.86 1.99
C MET A 444 15.41 -2.16 1.73
N SER A 445 14.72 -3.27 1.45
CA SER A 445 15.35 -4.57 1.17
C SER A 445 16.31 -4.52 -0.03
N VAL A 446 16.10 -3.58 -0.96
CA VAL A 446 16.91 -3.41 -2.16
C VAL A 446 18.23 -2.72 -1.86
N THR A 447 18.20 -1.71 -0.99
CA THR A 447 19.30 -0.75 -0.80
C THR A 447 20.04 -0.92 0.53
N THR A 448 19.58 -1.83 1.38
CA THR A 448 20.13 -2.07 2.71
C THR A 448 20.47 -3.53 2.94
N GLU A 449 21.27 -3.79 3.96
CA GLU A 449 21.69 -5.13 4.36
C GLU A 449 20.69 -5.80 5.32
N LEU A 450 19.51 -5.20 5.54
CA LEU A 450 18.52 -5.67 6.52
C LEU A 450 18.13 -7.13 6.31
N TYR A 451 18.07 -7.57 5.05
CA TYR A 451 17.72 -8.94 4.67
C TYR A 451 18.85 -9.70 3.96
N LYS A 452 20.11 -9.29 4.18
CA LYS A 452 21.28 -9.92 3.55
C LYS A 452 21.28 -11.43 3.80
N GLY A 453 21.38 -12.21 2.73
CA GLY A 453 21.48 -13.68 2.82
C GLY A 453 20.15 -14.41 3.04
N MET A 454 19.03 -13.70 3.17
CA MET A 454 17.70 -14.31 3.39
C MET A 454 16.96 -14.64 2.08
N GLN A 455 17.49 -14.26 0.92
CA GLN A 455 16.82 -14.44 -0.37
C GLN A 455 17.08 -15.84 -0.96
N CYS A 456 16.02 -16.54 -1.32
CA CYS A 456 16.08 -17.84 -2.00
C CYS A 456 15.19 -17.86 -3.24
N TYR A 457 15.49 -18.78 -4.18
CA TYR A 457 14.51 -19.13 -5.20
C TYR A 457 13.33 -19.85 -4.56
N VAL A 458 12.13 -19.59 -5.08
CA VAL A 458 10.91 -20.29 -4.63
C VAL A 458 10.09 -20.75 -5.83
N THR A 459 9.26 -21.75 -5.60
CA THR A 459 8.15 -22.10 -6.49
C THR A 459 6.84 -21.77 -5.81
N TYR A 460 5.78 -21.57 -6.58
CA TYR A 460 4.43 -21.44 -6.04
C TYR A 460 3.48 -22.47 -6.65
N GLU A 461 2.44 -22.82 -5.89
CA GLU A 461 1.29 -23.55 -6.38
C GLU A 461 0.01 -22.91 -5.82
N VAL A 462 -1.10 -23.06 -6.55
CA VAL A 462 -2.42 -22.62 -6.08
C VAL A 462 -3.18 -23.85 -5.61
N SER A 463 -3.53 -23.90 -4.33
CA SER A 463 -4.30 -25.00 -3.72
C SER A 463 -5.49 -24.42 -2.97
N LYS A 464 -6.71 -24.85 -3.31
CA LYS A 464 -7.95 -24.32 -2.71
C LYS A 464 -8.03 -22.78 -2.74
N SER A 465 -7.65 -22.18 -3.87
CA SER A 465 -7.59 -20.71 -4.07
C SER A 465 -6.56 -19.99 -3.17
N GLN A 466 -5.63 -20.72 -2.56
CA GLN A 466 -4.54 -20.18 -1.77
C GLN A 466 -3.20 -20.34 -2.50
N PHE A 467 -2.39 -19.29 -2.52
CA PHE A 467 -1.02 -19.32 -3.04
C PHE A 467 -0.08 -19.86 -1.97
N VAL A 468 0.56 -21.00 -2.27
CA VAL A 468 1.50 -21.68 -1.38
C VAL A 468 2.90 -21.60 -1.98
N PHE A 469 3.81 -20.94 -1.27
CA PHE A 469 5.21 -20.81 -1.68
C PHE A 469 6.07 -21.92 -1.06
N LYS A 470 6.96 -22.49 -1.86
CA LYS A 470 7.91 -23.54 -1.44
C LYS A 470 9.34 -23.05 -1.65
N LYS A 471 10.13 -23.11 -0.58
CA LYS A 471 11.55 -22.77 -0.58
C LYS A 471 12.34 -23.71 -1.50
N GLY A 472 13.13 -23.13 -2.40
CA GLY A 472 14.11 -23.85 -3.19
C GLY A 472 15.39 -24.17 -2.40
N ALA A 473 16.08 -25.24 -2.79
CA ALA A 473 17.32 -25.68 -2.12
C ALA A 473 18.54 -24.79 -2.39
N VAL A 474 18.46 -23.89 -3.39
CA VAL A 474 19.58 -23.08 -3.85
C VAL A 474 19.36 -21.63 -3.46
N ALA A 475 20.42 -20.98 -2.94
CA ALA A 475 20.43 -19.56 -2.68
C ALA A 475 20.09 -18.77 -3.95
N ALA A 476 19.38 -17.65 -3.81
CA ALA A 476 19.05 -16.82 -4.94
C ALA A 476 20.31 -16.26 -5.59
N SER A 477 20.29 -16.12 -6.91
CA SER A 477 21.31 -15.40 -7.67
C SER A 477 20.67 -14.25 -8.45
N SER A 478 21.50 -13.32 -8.95
CA SER A 478 21.02 -12.22 -9.78
C SER A 478 20.40 -12.75 -11.08
N GLY A 479 19.28 -12.15 -11.52
CA GLY A 479 18.65 -12.43 -12.81
C GLY A 479 17.29 -13.11 -12.71
N PRO A 480 16.66 -13.43 -13.86
CA PRO A 480 15.27 -13.84 -13.94
C PRO A 480 14.92 -15.07 -13.10
N GLY A 481 13.72 -15.06 -12.54
CA GLY A 481 13.23 -16.08 -11.63
C GLY A 481 12.34 -15.50 -10.53
N LEU A 482 11.55 -16.38 -9.92
CA LEU A 482 10.77 -16.08 -8.72
C LEU A 482 11.65 -16.28 -7.47
N LYS A 483 11.84 -15.19 -6.72
CA LYS A 483 12.63 -15.14 -5.49
C LYS A 483 11.79 -14.59 -4.36
N MET A 484 12.18 -14.93 -3.14
CA MET A 484 11.47 -14.50 -1.93
C MET A 484 12.48 -14.37 -0.79
N PHE A 485 12.27 -13.39 0.07
CA PHE A 485 12.93 -13.36 1.36
C PHE A 485 12.32 -14.43 2.25
N TRP A 486 13.15 -15.25 2.89
CA TRP A 486 12.70 -16.38 3.69
C TRP A 486 13.17 -16.23 5.12
N ASN A 487 12.25 -15.91 6.02
CA ASN A 487 12.47 -15.89 7.46
C ASN A 487 12.03 -17.24 8.05
N GLU A 488 12.98 -18.01 8.59
CA GLU A 488 12.66 -19.31 9.15
C GLU A 488 11.96 -19.16 10.51
N PRO A 489 10.82 -19.82 10.73
CA PRO A 489 10.15 -19.77 12.02
C PRO A 489 10.96 -20.50 13.08
N SER A 490 11.00 -19.93 14.26
CA SER A 490 11.32 -20.67 15.49
C SER A 490 10.03 -21.28 16.04
N ILE A 491 10.05 -22.59 16.33
CA ILE A 491 8.92 -23.30 16.93
C ILE A 491 9.30 -23.64 18.37
N THR A 492 8.50 -23.17 19.32
CA THR A 492 8.66 -23.48 20.74
C THR A 492 7.42 -24.17 21.26
N GLU A 493 7.61 -25.25 22.03
CA GLU A 493 6.50 -25.90 22.74
C GLU A 493 6.14 -25.11 23.99
N VAL A 494 4.88 -24.68 24.08
CA VAL A 494 4.34 -23.92 25.21
C VAL A 494 3.16 -24.67 25.78
N ARG A 495 3.04 -24.73 27.11
CA ARG A 495 1.87 -25.31 27.76
C ARG A 495 0.81 -24.23 27.96
N ASP A 496 -0.42 -24.50 27.51
CA ASP A 496 -1.55 -23.63 27.80
C ASP A 496 -1.95 -23.70 29.30
N ARG A 497 -2.95 -22.91 29.68
CA ARG A 497 -3.46 -22.87 31.07
C ARG A 497 -4.04 -24.21 31.55
N GLU A 498 -4.31 -25.13 30.62
CA GLU A 498 -4.84 -26.48 30.87
C GLU A 498 -3.72 -27.54 30.87
N GLY A 499 -2.46 -27.12 30.66
CA GLY A 499 -1.29 -27.98 30.61
C GLY A 499 -1.08 -28.71 29.28
N LYS A 500 -1.89 -28.42 28.24
CA LYS A 500 -1.73 -28.99 26.90
C LYS A 500 -0.57 -28.30 26.19
N VAL A 501 0.26 -29.11 25.53
CA VAL A 501 1.35 -28.62 24.70
C VAL A 501 0.76 -28.01 23.43
N LYS A 502 1.15 -26.77 23.13
CA LYS A 502 0.84 -26.02 21.93
C LYS A 502 2.15 -25.52 21.34
N GLU A 503 2.32 -25.70 20.04
CA GLU A 503 3.41 -25.08 19.31
C GLU A 503 3.14 -23.58 19.15
N GLU A 504 4.07 -22.76 19.62
CA GLU A 504 4.12 -21.32 19.33
C GLU A 504 5.17 -21.09 18.24
N VAL A 505 4.74 -20.45 17.16
CA VAL A 505 5.58 -20.09 16.02
C VAL A 505 5.98 -18.63 16.17
N SER A 506 7.28 -18.35 16.23
CA SER A 506 7.83 -17.00 16.32
C SER A 506 8.79 -16.71 15.19
N PHE A 507 8.64 -15.54 14.57
CA PHE A 507 9.56 -15.00 13.56
C PHE A 507 10.50 -13.94 14.16
N ALA A 508 10.32 -13.61 15.44
CA ALA A 508 11.10 -12.58 16.12
C ALA A 508 12.51 -13.03 16.46
N GLU A 509 12.77 -14.33 16.49
CA GLU A 509 14.03 -14.92 16.94
C GLU A 509 15.15 -14.94 15.88
N ASP A 510 14.92 -14.40 14.68
CA ASP A 510 15.97 -14.29 13.67
C ASP A 510 17.12 -13.39 14.18
N ALA A 511 18.29 -14.00 14.39
CA ALA A 511 19.44 -13.34 14.98
C ALA A 511 19.99 -12.20 14.09
N HIS A 512 19.89 -12.35 12.76
CA HIS A 512 20.31 -11.31 11.82
C HIS A 512 19.41 -10.09 11.96
N MET A 513 18.09 -10.26 11.87
CA MET A 513 17.12 -9.16 12.02
C MET A 513 17.27 -8.45 13.37
N LYS A 514 17.44 -9.20 14.48
CA LYS A 514 17.72 -8.61 15.80
C LYS A 514 18.99 -7.76 15.81
N SER A 515 20.07 -8.25 15.20
CA SER A 515 21.33 -7.52 15.12
C SER A 515 21.24 -6.23 14.29
N MET A 516 20.37 -6.24 13.28
CA MET A 516 20.16 -5.13 12.34
C MET A 516 19.17 -4.06 12.86
N MET A 517 18.63 -4.18 14.07
CA MET A 517 17.67 -3.21 14.61
C MET A 517 18.20 -1.77 14.67
N GLY A 518 19.50 -1.61 14.96
CA GLY A 518 20.14 -0.29 14.94
C GLY A 518 20.18 0.32 13.53
N ASP A 519 20.48 -0.49 12.52
CA ASP A 519 20.44 -0.07 11.11
C ASP A 519 19.02 0.24 10.67
N TYR A 520 18.04 -0.61 11.03
CA TYR A 520 16.64 -0.40 10.69
C TYR A 520 16.12 0.98 11.13
N PHE A 521 16.38 1.38 12.38
CA PHE A 521 15.99 2.72 12.84
C PHE A 521 16.77 3.85 12.18
N ARG A 522 18.07 3.66 11.88
CA ARG A 522 18.86 4.66 11.13
C ARG A 522 18.31 4.86 9.72
N GLU A 523 17.86 3.79 9.08
CA GLU A 523 17.30 3.84 7.74
C GLU A 523 15.90 4.46 7.73
N ILE A 524 15.08 4.25 8.76
CA ILE A 524 13.83 4.99 8.95
C ILE A 524 14.11 6.48 9.14
N GLU A 525 15.05 6.84 10.03
CA GLU A 525 15.45 8.24 10.24
C GLU A 525 15.93 8.85 8.92
N TRP A 526 16.82 8.16 8.20
CA TRP A 526 17.30 8.61 6.89
C TRP A 526 16.18 8.77 5.87
N THR A 527 15.13 7.96 5.93
CA THR A 527 13.96 8.03 5.02
C THR A 527 13.04 9.18 5.37
N LEU A 528 12.93 9.58 6.64
CA LEU A 528 12.01 10.65 7.07
C LEU A 528 12.68 12.01 7.14
N ARG A 529 13.96 12.08 7.55
CA ARG A 529 14.66 13.33 7.82
C ARG A 529 14.65 14.26 6.62
N LYS A 530 14.08 15.45 6.76
CA LYS A 530 14.11 16.46 5.69
C LYS A 530 15.57 16.76 5.34
N GLN A 531 15.93 16.60 4.08
CA GLN A 531 17.27 16.97 3.62
C GLN A 531 17.35 18.50 3.60
N CYS A 532 18.20 19.08 4.44
CA CYS A 532 18.52 20.51 4.34
C CYS A 532 19.28 20.70 3.02
N SER A 533 18.67 21.44 2.09
CA SER A 533 19.25 21.85 0.81
C SER A 533 20.44 22.77 0.98
#